data_AF-A0A842T801-F1
#
_entry.id   AF-A0A842T801-F1
#
_cell.length_a   1.000
_cell.length_b   1.000
_cell.length_c   1.000
_cell.angle_alpha   90.00
_cell.angle_beta   90.00
_cell.angle_gamma   90.00
#
_symmetry.space_group_name_H-M   'P 1'
#
loop_
_entity.id
_entity.type
_entity.pdbx_description
1 polymer ?
#
loop_
_entity_poly.entity_id
_entity_poly.type
_entity_poly.pdbx_seq_one_letter_code
_entity_poly.pdbx_strand_id
1 'polypeptide(L)'
;MSLFSEKKLSQNTYYKILNSIQSLDIKYKAPLILRIYGTLNKLNLHTENRYILCNFLDQYGDLIGFDRNIYVENNSKSLNQLFLIAYRKAKEAKMLNELYREYLDSFKAICKKKDMEKSID
;
A
#
# COMPACT_ATOMS: atom_id res chain seq x y z
N MET A 1 -10.89 39.91 5.56
CA MET A 1 -10.15 38.68 5.92
C MET A 1 -10.90 37.50 5.31
N SER A 2 -10.26 36.73 4.43
CA SER A 2 -10.92 35.69 3.63
C SER A 2 -11.21 34.45 4.47
N LEU A 3 -12.50 34.07 4.53
CA LEU A 3 -13.09 32.95 5.27
C LEU A 3 -12.84 31.56 4.62
N PHE A 4 -11.86 31.43 3.72
CA PHE A 4 -11.67 30.23 2.91
C PHE A 4 -10.30 29.53 3.04
N SER A 5 -9.51 29.76 4.10
CA SER A 5 -8.15 29.21 4.16
C SER A 5 -8.02 27.79 4.73
N GLU A 6 -9.04 27.22 5.38
CA GLU A 6 -8.88 25.93 6.09
C GLU A 6 -9.06 24.69 5.20
N LYS A 7 -9.74 24.79 4.04
CA LYS A 7 -10.07 23.63 3.19
C LYS A 7 -8.88 23.02 2.41
N LYS A 8 -7.72 23.70 2.33
CA LYS A 8 -6.56 23.26 1.51
C LYS A 8 -5.56 22.32 2.18
N LEU A 9 -5.58 22.18 3.51
CA LEU A 9 -4.49 21.50 4.21
C LEU A 9 -4.49 19.98 3.93
N SER A 10 -5.67 19.37 3.86
CA SER A 10 -5.81 17.91 3.82
C SER A 10 -5.72 17.27 2.43
N GLN A 11 -6.16 17.97 1.36
CA GLN A 11 -5.94 17.60 -0.04
C GLN A 11 -4.44 17.58 -0.40
N ASN A 12 -3.62 18.28 0.38
CA ASN A 12 -2.19 18.34 0.16
C ASN A 12 -1.46 17.16 0.82
N THR A 13 -2.01 16.56 1.87
CA THR A 13 -1.28 15.58 2.70
C THR A 13 -1.03 14.26 1.96
N TYR A 14 -2.06 13.64 1.38
CA TYR A 14 -1.92 12.37 0.68
C TYR A 14 -1.06 12.52 -0.58
N TYR A 15 -1.32 13.56 -1.37
CA TYR A 15 -0.53 13.91 -2.54
C TYR A 15 0.95 14.21 -2.20
N LYS A 16 1.24 14.97 -1.13
CA LYS A 16 2.61 15.22 -0.65
C LYS A 16 3.32 13.93 -0.27
N ILE A 17 2.64 13.04 0.46
CA ILE A 17 3.22 11.77 0.86
C ILE A 17 3.54 10.92 -0.36
N LEU A 18 2.60 10.80 -1.30
CA LEU A 18 2.79 10.07 -2.55
C LEU A 18 3.99 10.61 -3.35
N ASN A 19 4.05 11.92 -3.56
CA ASN A 19 5.19 12.56 -4.25
C ASN A 19 6.51 12.31 -3.52
N SER A 20 6.52 12.35 -2.19
CA SER A 20 7.72 12.09 -1.38
C SER A 20 8.25 10.66 -1.49
N ILE A 21 7.38 9.71 -1.89
CA ILE A 21 7.74 8.31 -2.09
C ILE A 21 8.16 8.08 -3.54
N GLN A 22 7.46 8.68 -4.51
CA GLN A 22 7.75 8.55 -5.94
C GLN A 22 9.05 9.24 -6.36
N SER A 23 9.43 10.33 -5.69
CA SER A 23 10.67 11.06 -5.97
C SER A 23 11.94 10.35 -5.47
N LEU A 24 11.79 9.25 -4.73
CA LEU A 24 12.92 8.50 -4.20
C LEU A 24 13.53 7.61 -5.28
N ASP A 25 14.72 7.98 -5.73
CA ASP A 25 15.55 7.11 -6.58
C ASP A 25 16.29 6.08 -5.72
N ILE A 26 15.58 5.01 -5.34
CA ILE A 26 16.15 3.90 -4.57
C ILE A 26 16.27 2.66 -5.46
N LYS A 27 17.51 2.19 -5.60
CA LYS A 27 17.87 0.94 -6.30
C LYS A 27 17.11 -0.28 -5.78
N TYR A 28 16.94 -0.37 -4.47
CA TYR A 28 16.24 -1.48 -3.80
C TYR A 28 14.79 -1.13 -3.49
N LYS A 29 13.86 -2.03 -3.83
CA LYS A 29 12.42 -1.78 -3.61
C LYS A 29 11.93 -2.08 -2.19
N ALA A 30 12.66 -2.88 -1.43
CA ALA A 30 12.28 -3.25 -0.06
C ALA A 30 12.05 -2.04 0.89
N PRO A 31 12.95 -1.03 0.94
CA PRO A 31 12.69 0.18 1.74
C PRO A 31 11.45 0.95 1.30
N LEU A 32 11.15 0.99 -0.01
CA LEU A 32 9.97 1.67 -0.56
C LEU A 32 8.68 0.95 -0.17
N ILE A 33 8.67 -0.39 -0.25
CA ILE A 33 7.56 -1.22 0.23
C ILE A 33 7.27 -0.94 1.70
N LEU A 34 8.31 -0.99 2.56
CA LEU A 34 8.17 -0.70 3.99
C LEU A 34 7.66 0.72 4.25
N ARG A 35 8.11 1.70 3.47
CA ARG A 35 7.66 3.08 3.59
C ARG A 35 6.18 3.23 3.26
N ILE A 36 5.69 2.62 2.18
CA ILE A 36 4.26 2.64 1.83
C ILE A 36 3.44 1.87 2.87
N TYR A 37 3.86 0.66 3.25
CA TYR A 37 3.24 -0.14 4.31
C TYR A 37 3.08 0.63 5.62
N GLY A 38 4.17 1.25 6.10
CA GLY A 38 4.17 2.04 7.33
C GLY A 38 3.33 3.30 7.21
N THR A 39 3.28 3.91 6.03
CA THR A 39 2.43 5.08 5.74
C THR A 39 0.95 4.73 5.85
N LEU A 40 0.52 3.62 5.24
CA LEU A 40 -0.86 3.14 5.34
C LEU A 40 -1.25 2.89 6.81
N ASN A 41 -0.36 2.28 7.60
CA ASN A 41 -0.61 2.08 9.02
C ASN A 41 -0.75 3.39 9.81
N LYS A 42 0.11 4.39 9.55
CA LYS A 42 0.01 5.72 10.19
C LYS A 42 -1.27 6.46 9.84
N LEU A 43 -1.86 6.17 8.68
CA LEU A 43 -3.11 6.74 8.20
C LEU A 43 -4.34 5.92 8.63
N ASN A 44 -4.16 4.88 9.47
CA ASN A 44 -5.20 3.93 9.89
C ASN A 44 -5.87 3.17 8.72
N LEU A 45 -5.18 3.02 7.59
CA LEU A 45 -5.65 2.32 6.39
C LEU A 45 -5.27 0.83 6.43
N HIS A 46 -5.53 0.17 7.57
CA HIS A 46 -5.12 -1.23 7.79
C HIS A 46 -5.85 -2.21 6.87
N THR A 47 -7.10 -1.91 6.54
CA THR A 47 -7.94 -2.72 5.66
C THR A 47 -7.41 -2.69 4.23
N GLU A 48 -7.09 -1.51 3.71
CA GLU A 48 -6.46 -1.33 2.40
C GLU A 48 -5.10 -2.02 2.37
N ASN A 49 -4.31 -1.86 3.43
CA ASN A 49 -3.00 -2.51 3.54
C ASN A 49 -3.11 -4.04 3.50
N ARG A 50 -4.14 -4.60 4.15
CA ARG A 50 -4.46 -6.04 4.09
C ARG A 50 -4.87 -6.46 2.69
N TYR A 51 -5.72 -5.70 2.01
CA TYR A 51 -6.19 -6.03 0.67
C TYR A 51 -5.04 -6.05 -0.35
N ILE A 52 -4.14 -5.07 -0.30
CA ILE A 52 -2.93 -5.04 -1.14
C ILE A 52 -2.13 -6.35 -0.99
N LEU A 53 -1.91 -6.77 0.25
CA LEU A 53 -1.16 -8.01 0.53
C LEU A 53 -1.90 -9.25 0.06
N CYS A 54 -3.22 -9.32 0.28
CA CYS A 54 -4.02 -10.47 -0.15
C CYS A 54 -4.07 -10.57 -1.67
N ASN A 55 -4.26 -9.45 -2.37
CA ASN A 55 -4.26 -9.42 -3.84
C ASN A 55 -2.90 -9.88 -4.40
N PHE A 56 -1.78 -9.42 -3.85
CA PHE A 56 -0.46 -9.90 -4.26
C PHE A 56 -0.32 -11.42 -4.06
N LEU A 57 -0.72 -11.92 -2.89
CA LEU A 57 -0.60 -13.35 -2.57
C LEU A 57 -1.51 -14.22 -3.42
N ASP A 58 -2.69 -13.73 -3.79
CA ASP A 58 -3.64 -14.42 -4.67
C ASP A 58 -3.14 -14.43 -6.13
N GLN A 59 -2.85 -13.23 -6.67
CA GLN A 59 -2.44 -13.05 -8.06
C GLN A 59 -1.17 -13.82 -8.42
N TYR A 60 -0.23 -13.91 -7.49
CA TYR A 60 1.06 -14.57 -7.70
C TYR A 60 1.18 -15.89 -6.93
N GLY A 61 0.08 -16.44 -6.41
CA GLY A 61 0.06 -17.62 -5.56
C GLY A 61 0.84 -18.80 -6.15
N ASP A 62 0.57 -19.12 -7.41
CA ASP A 62 1.24 -20.21 -8.15
C ASP A 62 2.76 -19.97 -8.29
N LEU A 63 3.16 -18.73 -8.56
CA LEU A 63 4.56 -18.37 -8.80
C LEU A 63 5.39 -18.32 -7.50
N ILE A 64 4.75 -18.00 -6.37
CA ILE A 64 5.41 -17.88 -5.08
C ILE A 64 5.20 -19.12 -4.18
N GLY A 65 4.53 -20.17 -4.70
CA GLY A 65 4.22 -21.39 -3.97
C GLY A 65 3.37 -21.12 -2.73
N PHE A 66 2.29 -20.35 -2.91
CA PHE A 66 1.30 -20.07 -1.90
C PHE A 66 -0.01 -20.79 -2.26
N ASP A 67 -0.07 -22.09 -1.96
CA ASP A 67 -1.19 -22.97 -2.33
C ASP A 67 -2.47 -22.77 -1.47
N ARG A 68 -2.46 -21.76 -0.60
CA ARG A 68 -3.53 -21.51 0.38
C ARG A 68 -4.50 -20.49 -0.18
N ASN A 69 -5.79 -20.69 0.07
CA ASN A 69 -6.78 -19.67 -0.24
C ASN A 69 -6.63 -18.48 0.75
N ILE A 70 -5.98 -17.41 0.30
CA ILE A 70 -5.70 -16.24 1.15
C ILE A 70 -6.97 -15.56 1.65
N TYR A 71 -8.07 -15.63 0.91
CA TYR A 71 -9.34 -15.01 1.32
C TYR A 71 -10.02 -15.74 2.47
N VAL A 72 -9.73 -17.02 2.65
CA VAL A 72 -10.15 -17.78 3.84
C VAL A 72 -9.17 -17.55 5.00
N GLU A 73 -7.88 -17.59 4.72
CA GLU A 73 -6.86 -17.61 5.76
C GLU A 73 -6.48 -16.24 6.34
N ASN A 74 -6.72 -15.14 5.62
CA ASN A 74 -6.21 -13.83 6.03
C ASN A 74 -6.73 -13.41 7.40
N ASN A 75 -7.99 -13.72 7.74
CA ASN A 75 -8.61 -13.32 9.02
C ASN A 75 -7.97 -13.98 10.23
N SER A 76 -7.25 -15.09 10.04
CA SER A 76 -6.48 -15.77 11.10
C SER A 76 -5.08 -15.17 11.32
N LYS A 77 -4.67 -14.20 10.50
CA LYS A 77 -3.32 -13.61 10.52
C LYS A 77 -3.39 -12.12 10.81
N SER A 78 -2.47 -11.66 11.66
CA SER A 78 -2.21 -10.24 11.82
C SER A 78 -1.69 -9.62 10.52
N LEU A 79 -1.86 -8.31 10.38
CA LEU A 79 -1.38 -7.59 9.19
C LEU A 79 0.15 -7.72 9.01
N ASN A 80 0.92 -7.67 10.11
CA ASN A 80 2.37 -7.87 10.07
C ASN A 80 2.75 -9.29 9.63
N GLN A 81 2.01 -10.32 10.05
CA GLN A 81 2.25 -11.69 9.58
C GLN A 81 1.98 -11.82 8.08
N LEU A 82 0.89 -11.23 7.58
CA LEU A 82 0.62 -11.20 6.13
C LEU A 82 1.73 -10.47 5.37
N PHE A 83 2.20 -9.34 5.89
CA PHE A 83 3.30 -8.60 5.30
C PHE A 83 4.57 -9.44 5.22
N LEU A 84 4.96 -10.11 6.31
CA LEU A 84 6.16 -10.95 6.34
C LEU A 84 6.06 -12.14 5.38
N ILE A 85 4.88 -12.76 5.28
CA ILE A 85 4.64 -13.84 4.32
C ILE A 85 4.81 -13.34 2.89
N ALA A 86 4.08 -12.28 2.51
CA ALA A 86 4.15 -11.72 1.16
C ALA A 86 5.57 -11.26 0.80
N TYR A 87 6.24 -10.54 1.70
CA TYR A 87 7.60 -10.05 1.48
C TYR A 87 8.61 -11.19 1.33
N ARG A 88 8.55 -12.21 2.20
CA ARG A 88 9.46 -13.36 2.13
C ARG A 88 9.25 -14.13 0.83
N LYS A 89 8.00 -14.43 0.49
CA LYS A 89 7.63 -15.14 -0.74
C LYS A 89 8.04 -14.38 -1.99
N ALA A 90 7.79 -13.07 -2.02
CA ALA A 90 8.27 -12.19 -3.09
C ALA A 90 9.80 -12.19 -3.19
N LYS A 91 10.53 -12.16 -2.07
CA LYS A 91 11.99 -12.20 -2.09
C LYS A 91 12.53 -13.54 -2.64
N GLU A 92 11.97 -14.65 -2.19
CA GLU A 92 12.35 -16.00 -2.63
C GLU A 92 12.11 -16.19 -4.14
N ALA A 93 10.99 -15.67 -4.66
CA ALA A 93 10.64 -15.71 -6.08
C ALA A 93 11.25 -14.56 -6.92
N LYS A 94 12.07 -13.67 -6.33
CA LYS A 94 12.60 -12.46 -6.98
C LYS A 94 11.54 -11.46 -7.48
N MET A 95 10.37 -11.44 -6.85
CA MET A 95 9.19 -10.64 -7.20
C MET A 95 8.99 -9.38 -6.34
N LEU A 96 10.07 -8.82 -5.78
CA LEU A 96 9.98 -7.61 -4.95
C LEU A 96 9.56 -6.37 -5.77
N ASN A 97 9.78 -6.37 -7.09
CA ASN A 97 9.35 -5.27 -7.95
C ASN A 97 7.82 -5.27 -8.11
N GLU A 98 7.23 -6.45 -8.21
CA GLU A 98 5.81 -6.71 -8.37
C GLU A 98 5.07 -6.33 -7.09
N LEU A 99 5.57 -6.78 -5.93
CA LEU A 99 5.04 -6.37 -4.63
C LEU A 99 5.11 -4.84 -4.44
N TYR A 100 6.20 -4.21 -4.89
CA TYR A 100 6.31 -2.76 -4.86
C TYR A 100 5.31 -2.06 -5.77
N ARG A 101 5.09 -2.56 -6.99
CA ARG A 101 4.09 -2.02 -7.92
C ARG A 101 2.69 -2.11 -7.34
N GLU A 102 2.33 -3.27 -6.77
CA GLU A 102 1.04 -3.48 -6.12
C GLU A 102 0.78 -2.46 -5.01
N TYR A 103 1.79 -2.25 -4.14
CA TYR A 103 1.75 -1.21 -3.11
C TYR A 103 1.63 0.20 -3.69
N LEU A 104 2.46 0.53 -4.68
CA LEU A 104 2.53 1.88 -5.24
C LEU A 104 1.22 2.25 -5.95
N ASP A 105 0.72 1.37 -6.81
CA ASP A 105 -0.46 1.63 -7.63
C ASP A 105 -1.73 1.67 -6.78
N SER A 106 -1.84 0.77 -5.80
CA SER A 106 -2.90 0.83 -4.80
C SER A 106 -2.83 2.11 -3.97
N PHE A 107 -1.63 2.53 -3.53
CA PHE A 107 -1.47 3.77 -2.78
C PHE A 107 -1.85 5.01 -3.61
N LYS A 108 -1.47 5.08 -4.89
CA LYS A 108 -1.92 6.14 -5.81
C LYS A 108 -3.44 6.18 -5.92
N ALA A 109 -4.08 5.02 -6.08
CA ALA A 109 -5.53 4.92 -6.19
C ALA A 109 -6.23 5.40 -4.90
N ILE A 110 -5.71 5.01 -3.74
CA ILE A 110 -6.20 5.45 -2.42
C ILE A 110 -6.07 6.97 -2.28
N CYS A 111 -4.90 7.54 -2.58
CA CYS A 111 -4.69 8.98 -2.54
C CYS A 111 -5.70 9.71 -3.45
N LYS A 112 -5.83 9.27 -4.70
CA LYS A 112 -6.77 9.86 -5.67
C LYS A 112 -8.22 9.80 -5.16
N LYS A 113 -8.65 8.65 -4.63
CA LYS A 113 -10.00 8.48 -4.07
C LYS A 113 -10.24 9.42 -2.89
N LYS A 114 -9.29 9.51 -1.95
CA LYS A 114 -9.40 10.35 -0.76
C LYS A 114 -9.38 11.84 -1.08
N ASP A 115 -8.65 12.24 -2.12
CA ASP A 115 -8.62 13.63 -2.58
C ASP A 115 -9.91 14.01 -3.34
N MET A 116 -10.51 13.07 -4.08
CA MET A 116 -11.81 13.24 -4.76
C MET A 116 -12.99 13.29 -3.79
N GLU A 117 -13.04 12.40 -2.80
CA GLU A 117 -14.09 12.37 -1.75
C GLU A 117 -14.23 13.74 -1.06
N LYS A 118 -13.14 14.49 -0.94
CA LYS A 118 -13.12 15.83 -0.30
C LYS A 118 -13.42 17.00 -1.22
N SER A 119 -13.56 16.76 -2.53
CA SER A 119 -13.89 17.79 -3.52
C SER A 119 -15.40 17.95 -3.75
N ILE A 120 -16.21 17.07 -3.17
CA ILE A 120 -17.67 17.02 -3.33
C ILE A 120 -18.41 17.60 -2.10
N ASP A 121 -17.69 17.93 -1.03
CA ASP A 121 -18.18 18.69 0.14
C ASP A 121 -17.78 20.18 0.06
#